data_AF-A0A136JNQ0-F1
#
_entry.id   AF-A0A136JNQ0-F1
#
_cell.length_a   1.000
_cell.length_b   1.000
_cell.length_c   1.000
_cell.angle_alpha   90.00
_cell.angle_beta   90.00
_cell.angle_gamma   90.00
#
_symmetry.space_group_name_H-M   'P 1'
#
loop_
_entity.id
_entity.type
_entity.pdbx_description
1 polymer ?
#
loop_
_entity_poly.entity_id
_entity_poly.type
_entity_poly.pdbx_seq_one_letter_code
_entity_poly.pdbx_strand_id
1 'polypeptide(L)'
;MVTSWSDCKLQSLMNSYNNTDIFDRMVDGILNISSNKAIIVAIDGVDASGKTNFAKKLYKSLRLKHSDVLLASVDDFHNQRLVRYAKGVNSPEGFYFDSFNYSKLKDLLLDPFKNNRKFVQLKYFDCDSDKEVFVKKTRISPSTILIVEGIFLHRPNLIKYWDYSFFLKVDFDVALERNINRETDKFRIGNIDKIISRYRTRYQPGQQLYIKDSRPEEKSDIVIDNSNYTLPIVIKHNFGKF
;
A
#
# COMPACT_ATOMS: atom_id res chain seq x y z
N MET A 1 25.14 -34.83 -17.77
CA MET A 1 24.29 -33.66 -18.09
C MET A 1 22.84 -34.10 -18.24
N VAL A 2 22.09 -34.25 -17.14
CA VAL A 2 20.61 -34.17 -17.10
C VAL A 2 20.19 -33.85 -15.66
N THR A 3 20.23 -32.58 -15.27
CA THR A 3 19.67 -32.06 -14.01
C THR A 3 19.28 -30.60 -14.24
N SER A 4 18.15 -30.31 -14.88
CA SER A 4 17.72 -28.91 -15.03
C SER A 4 16.24 -28.61 -15.24
N TRP A 5 15.35 -29.60 -15.38
CA TRP A 5 13.90 -29.32 -15.57
C TRP A 5 13.01 -29.80 -14.42
N SER A 6 13.29 -30.96 -13.83
CA SER A 6 12.51 -31.51 -12.72
C SER A 6 12.75 -30.74 -11.41
N ASP A 7 14.00 -30.35 -11.15
CA ASP A 7 14.39 -29.62 -9.93
C ASP A 7 13.80 -28.20 -9.92
N CYS A 8 13.73 -27.53 -11.07
CA CYS A 8 13.16 -26.19 -11.18
C CYS A 8 11.63 -26.18 -10.93
N LYS A 9 10.91 -27.21 -11.43
CA LYS A 9 9.47 -27.39 -11.13
C LYS A 9 9.21 -27.74 -9.68
N LEU A 10 9.99 -28.64 -9.08
CA LEU A 10 9.88 -29.00 -7.67
C LEU A 10 10.17 -27.80 -6.76
N GLN A 11 11.19 -27.02 -7.08
CA GLN A 11 11.54 -25.83 -6.32
C GLN A 11 10.49 -24.71 -6.48
N SER A 12 9.94 -24.53 -7.68
CA SER A 12 8.80 -23.63 -7.91
C SER A 12 7.54 -24.08 -7.15
N LEU A 13 7.27 -25.38 -7.07
CA LEU A 13 6.14 -25.93 -6.32
C LEU A 13 6.36 -25.76 -4.81
N MET A 14 7.53 -26.13 -4.28
CA MET A 14 7.87 -25.96 -2.88
C MET A 14 7.85 -24.49 -2.45
N ASN A 15 8.35 -23.58 -3.28
CA ASN A 15 8.25 -22.14 -3.01
C ASN A 15 6.78 -21.65 -3.04
N SER A 16 5.94 -22.19 -3.92
CA SER A 16 4.50 -21.88 -3.96
C SER A 16 3.75 -22.38 -2.71
N TYR A 17 4.06 -23.59 -2.24
CA TYR A 17 3.52 -24.14 -1.00
C TYR A 17 3.96 -23.32 0.22
N ASN A 18 5.25 -23.02 0.35
CA ASN A 18 5.78 -22.15 1.41
C ASN A 18 5.17 -20.74 1.37
N ASN A 19 4.92 -20.20 0.17
CA ASN A 19 4.29 -18.90 -0.01
C ASN A 19 2.78 -18.88 0.29
N THR A 20 2.11 -20.02 0.19
CA THR A 20 0.70 -20.13 0.60
C THR A 20 0.61 -20.19 2.12
N ASP A 21 1.44 -21.04 2.74
CA ASP A 21 1.55 -21.15 4.21
C ASP A 21 1.92 -19.80 4.85
N ILE A 22 2.92 -19.09 4.31
CA ILE A 22 3.33 -17.80 4.86
C ILE A 22 2.24 -16.73 4.74
N PHE A 23 1.47 -16.74 3.65
CA PHE A 23 0.39 -15.79 3.44
C PHE A 23 -0.78 -16.06 4.39
N ASP A 24 -1.12 -17.32 4.61
CA ASP A 24 -2.12 -17.71 5.59
C ASP A 24 -1.68 -17.30 7.02
N ARG A 25 -0.40 -17.44 7.35
CA ARG A 25 0.17 -16.92 8.60
C ARG A 25 0.05 -15.40 8.74
N MET A 26 0.14 -14.63 7.65
CA MET A 26 -0.12 -13.18 7.68
C MET A 26 -1.59 -12.87 7.99
N VAL A 27 -2.50 -13.63 7.38
CA VAL A 27 -3.95 -13.49 7.61
C VAL A 27 -4.27 -13.83 9.07
N ASP A 28 -3.77 -14.96 9.55
CA ASP A 28 -4.01 -15.41 10.92
C ASP A 28 -3.34 -14.47 11.94
N GLY A 29 -2.16 -13.93 11.61
CA GLY A 29 -1.50 -12.90 12.42
C GLY A 29 -2.35 -11.65 12.62
N ILE A 30 -3.10 -11.21 11.60
CA ILE A 30 -4.05 -10.09 11.71
C ILE A 30 -5.28 -10.49 12.54
N LEU A 31 -5.84 -11.68 12.32
CA LEU A 31 -7.04 -12.15 13.01
C LEU A 31 -6.81 -12.42 14.50
N ASN A 32 -5.57 -12.76 14.87
CA ASN A 32 -5.17 -13.03 16.25
C ASN A 32 -4.80 -11.78 17.05
N ILE A 33 -4.82 -10.58 16.43
CA ILE A 33 -4.62 -9.32 17.17
C ILE A 33 -5.78 -9.18 18.16
N SER A 34 -5.51 -9.49 19.43
CA SER A 34 -6.49 -9.37 20.50
C SER A 34 -6.79 -7.89 20.75
N SER A 35 -7.97 -7.44 20.33
CA SER A 35 -8.37 -6.05 20.46
C SER A 35 -9.88 -5.93 20.68
N ASN A 36 -10.25 -5.12 21.67
CA ASN A 36 -11.64 -4.67 21.87
C ASN A 36 -11.99 -3.47 20.95
N LYS A 37 -11.16 -3.22 19.93
CA LYS A 37 -11.23 -2.08 19.01
C LYS A 37 -10.90 -2.55 17.59
N ALA A 38 -11.30 -1.75 16.62
CA ALA A 38 -11.02 -2.00 15.22
C ALA A 38 -9.50 -2.10 14.97
N ILE A 39 -9.13 -2.95 14.02
CA ILE A 39 -7.73 -3.17 13.62
C ILE A 39 -7.49 -2.41 12.34
N ILE A 40 -6.43 -1.61 12.29
CA ILE A 40 -6.03 -0.85 11.10
C ILE A 40 -4.70 -1.38 10.57
N VAL A 41 -4.73 -1.89 9.35
CA VAL A 41 -3.62 -2.54 8.67
C VAL A 41 -3.12 -1.66 7.53
N ALA A 42 -1.83 -1.34 7.50
CA ALA A 42 -1.21 -0.61 6.40
C ALA A 42 -0.47 -1.51 5.41
N ILE A 43 -0.61 -1.24 4.12
CA ILE A 43 0.15 -1.88 3.04
C ILE A 43 0.88 -0.80 2.25
N ASP A 44 2.17 -0.67 2.52
CA ASP A 44 3.04 0.36 1.96
C ASP A 44 4.06 -0.24 0.99
N GLY A 45 4.78 0.62 0.29
CA GLY A 45 5.73 0.25 -0.76
C GLY A 45 5.78 1.30 -1.86
N VAL A 46 6.87 1.32 -2.64
CA VAL A 46 7.05 2.28 -3.74
C VAL A 46 5.97 2.16 -4.82
N ASP A 47 5.79 3.18 -5.66
CA ASP A 47 4.83 3.07 -6.76
C ASP A 47 5.13 1.85 -7.65
N ALA A 48 4.07 1.24 -8.21
CA ALA A 48 4.14 -0.01 -8.96
C ALA A 48 4.73 -1.23 -8.21
N SER A 49 4.84 -1.18 -6.88
CA SER A 49 5.30 -2.34 -6.09
C SER A 49 4.29 -3.49 -5.98
N GLY A 50 3.04 -3.30 -6.42
CA GLY A 50 1.98 -4.34 -6.38
C GLY A 50 1.05 -4.29 -5.16
N LYS A 51 1.12 -3.22 -4.35
CA LYS A 51 0.27 -3.00 -3.15
C LYS A 51 -1.21 -3.26 -3.40
N THR A 52 -1.77 -2.65 -4.44
CA THR A 52 -3.21 -2.78 -4.73
C THR A 52 -3.63 -4.24 -4.96
N ASN A 53 -2.78 -5.05 -5.60
CA ASN A 53 -3.05 -6.48 -5.82
C ASN A 53 -2.90 -7.27 -4.51
N PHE A 54 -1.83 -7.01 -3.75
CA PHE A 54 -1.63 -7.64 -2.45
C PHE A 54 -2.77 -7.31 -1.47
N ALA A 55 -3.19 -6.05 -1.40
CA ALA A 55 -4.30 -5.58 -0.58
C ALA A 55 -5.63 -6.22 -0.97
N LYS A 56 -5.92 -6.37 -2.27
CA LYS A 56 -7.10 -7.10 -2.75
C LYS A 56 -7.06 -8.58 -2.38
N LYS A 57 -5.89 -9.22 -2.46
CA LYS A 57 -5.71 -10.62 -2.04
C LYS A 57 -5.95 -10.76 -0.53
N LEU A 58 -5.32 -9.90 0.27
CA LEU A 58 -5.47 -9.89 1.73
C LEU A 58 -6.91 -9.62 2.15
N TYR A 59 -7.56 -8.62 1.53
CA TYR A 59 -8.97 -8.32 1.73
C TYR A 59 -9.85 -9.55 1.48
N LYS A 60 -9.69 -10.24 0.34
CA LYS A 60 -10.47 -11.43 0.01
C LYS A 60 -10.28 -12.54 1.05
N SER A 61 -9.04 -12.82 1.45
CA SER A 61 -8.76 -13.88 2.42
C SER A 61 -9.29 -13.55 3.82
N LEU A 62 -9.16 -12.30 4.27
CA LEU A 62 -9.77 -11.86 5.54
C LEU A 62 -11.30 -11.94 5.48
N ARG A 63 -11.93 -11.56 4.36
CA ARG A 63 -13.39 -11.64 4.19
C ARG A 63 -13.96 -13.06 4.24
N LEU A 64 -13.14 -14.09 4.02
CA LEU A 64 -13.56 -15.50 4.18
C LEU A 64 -13.66 -15.89 5.66
N LYS A 65 -12.89 -15.24 6.54
CA LYS A 65 -12.79 -15.57 7.97
C LYS A 65 -13.42 -14.50 8.88
N HIS A 66 -13.64 -13.29 8.38
CA HIS A 66 -14.13 -12.13 9.14
C HIS A 66 -15.13 -11.29 8.32
N SER A 67 -16.28 -10.99 8.90
CA SER A 67 -17.43 -10.40 8.18
C SER A 67 -17.40 -8.88 8.01
N ASP A 68 -16.51 -8.18 8.72
CA ASP A 68 -16.42 -6.71 8.71
C ASP A 68 -14.99 -6.27 8.37
N VAL A 69 -14.66 -6.29 7.08
CA VAL A 69 -13.36 -5.87 6.55
C VAL A 69 -13.61 -4.78 5.51
N LEU A 70 -12.84 -3.70 5.60
CA LEU A 70 -12.86 -2.58 4.65
C LEU A 70 -11.51 -2.46 3.96
N LEU A 71 -11.52 -2.00 2.71
CA LEU A 71 -10.32 -1.70 1.93
C LEU A 71 -10.40 -0.25 1.46
N ALA A 72 -9.36 0.53 1.74
CA ALA A 72 -9.22 1.92 1.33
C ALA A 72 -7.84 2.13 0.66
N SER A 73 -7.78 3.10 -0.25
CA SER A 73 -6.54 3.56 -0.86
C SER A 73 -6.25 4.98 -0.42
N VAL A 74 -4.99 5.31 -0.11
CA VAL A 74 -4.60 6.71 0.11
C VAL A 74 -4.75 7.55 -1.16
N ASP A 75 -4.78 6.91 -2.34
CA ASP A 75 -5.04 7.57 -3.62
C ASP A 75 -6.41 8.25 -3.70
N ASP A 76 -7.36 7.83 -2.86
CA ASP A 76 -8.68 8.43 -2.74
C ASP A 76 -8.71 9.70 -1.84
N PHE A 77 -7.54 10.12 -1.35
CA PHE A 77 -7.36 11.28 -0.46
C PHE A 77 -6.25 12.22 -0.96
N HIS A 78 -6.12 12.40 -2.28
CA HIS A 78 -5.18 13.35 -2.86
C HIS A 78 -5.51 14.81 -2.51
N ASN A 79 -4.48 15.66 -2.51
CA ASN A 79 -4.69 17.10 -2.64
C ASN A 79 -5.01 17.49 -4.09
N GLN A 80 -5.63 18.65 -4.29
CA GLN A 80 -5.82 19.25 -5.62
C GLN A 80 -4.48 19.52 -6.32
N ARG A 81 -4.47 19.56 -7.66
CA ARG A 81 -3.25 19.83 -8.46
C ARG A 81 -2.54 21.11 -8.06
N LEU A 82 -3.31 22.16 -7.73
CA LEU A 82 -2.76 23.44 -7.28
C LEU A 82 -1.80 23.27 -6.08
N VAL A 83 -2.12 22.37 -5.16
CA VAL A 83 -1.27 22.06 -4.00
C VAL A 83 -0.15 21.10 -4.40
N ARG A 84 -0.48 20.00 -5.10
CA ARG A 84 0.49 18.94 -5.48
C ARG A 84 1.65 19.42 -6.35
N TYR A 85 1.41 20.48 -7.12
CA TYR A 85 2.35 21.04 -8.09
C TYR A 85 2.80 22.47 -7.76
N ALA A 86 2.50 22.98 -6.57
CA ALA A 86 2.93 24.31 -6.13
C ALA A 86 4.45 24.49 -6.18
N LYS A 87 5.22 23.44 -5.90
CA LYS A 87 6.69 23.40 -5.98
C LYS A 87 7.22 23.07 -7.38
N GLY A 88 6.37 23.09 -8.38
CA GLY A 88 6.66 22.66 -9.74
C GLY A 88 6.18 21.23 -10.01
N VAL A 89 5.72 21.01 -11.25
CA VAL A 89 5.11 19.73 -11.65
C VAL A 89 6.05 18.56 -11.37
N ASN A 90 7.37 18.71 -11.58
CA ASN A 90 8.38 17.66 -11.40
C ASN A 90 9.03 17.59 -10.01
N SER A 91 8.64 18.43 -9.03
CA SER A 91 9.33 18.46 -7.73
C SER A 91 9.18 17.13 -6.95
N PRO A 92 10.30 16.50 -6.53
CA PRO A 92 10.30 15.37 -5.60
C PRO A 92 9.69 15.69 -4.24
N GLU A 93 9.94 16.90 -3.72
CA GLU A 93 9.40 17.39 -2.46
C GLU A 93 7.89 17.56 -2.55
N GLY A 94 7.40 18.12 -3.66
CA GLY A 94 5.97 18.21 -3.93
C GLY A 94 5.31 16.83 -4.04
N PHE A 95 6.02 15.84 -4.57
CA PHE A 95 5.54 14.46 -4.59
C PHE A 95 5.45 13.87 -3.18
N TYR A 96 6.49 13.98 -2.37
CA TYR A 96 6.49 13.37 -1.05
C TYR A 96 5.56 14.09 -0.06
N PHE A 97 5.66 15.41 0.03
CA PHE A 97 4.96 16.17 1.09
C PHE A 97 3.54 16.58 0.71
N ASP A 98 3.27 16.82 -0.57
CA ASP A 98 2.06 17.54 -1.00
C ASP A 98 1.07 16.67 -1.80
N SER A 99 1.37 15.40 -2.09
CA SER A 99 0.47 14.53 -2.89
C SER A 99 -0.88 14.29 -2.23
N PHE A 100 -0.91 14.06 -0.91
CA PHE A 100 -2.10 13.61 -0.19
C PHE A 100 -2.59 14.60 0.87
N ASN A 101 -3.90 14.71 0.99
CA ASN A 101 -4.58 15.44 2.05
C ASN A 101 -4.67 14.58 3.30
N TYR A 102 -3.58 14.54 4.06
CA TYR A 102 -3.51 13.74 5.29
C TYR A 102 -4.46 14.23 6.39
N SER A 103 -4.89 15.50 6.38
CA SER A 103 -5.95 15.94 7.29
C SER A 103 -7.24 15.19 6.99
N LYS A 104 -7.68 15.19 5.71
CA LYS A 104 -8.90 14.52 5.29
C LYS A 104 -8.81 13.00 5.45
N LEU A 105 -7.67 12.38 5.15
CA LEU A 105 -7.44 10.96 5.43
C LEU A 105 -7.66 10.65 6.92
N LYS A 106 -7.08 11.44 7.84
CA LYS A 106 -7.25 11.23 9.28
C LYS A 106 -8.69 11.49 9.70
N ASP A 107 -9.24 12.65 9.37
CA ASP A 107 -10.55 13.10 9.86
C ASP A 107 -11.70 12.21 9.38
N LEU A 108 -11.63 11.74 8.13
CA LEU A 108 -12.73 11.04 7.46
C LEU A 108 -12.60 9.52 7.52
N LEU A 109 -11.37 8.98 7.60
CA LEU A 109 -11.12 7.54 7.59
C LEU A 109 -10.53 7.03 8.91
N LEU A 110 -9.40 7.57 9.38
CA LEU A 110 -8.64 6.95 10.46
C LEU A 110 -9.12 7.30 11.88
N ASP A 111 -9.30 8.59 12.17
CA ASP A 111 -9.74 9.07 13.48
C ASP A 111 -11.12 8.55 13.92
N PRO A 112 -12.09 8.29 13.03
CA PRO A 112 -13.33 7.61 13.39
C PRO A 112 -13.15 6.30 14.17
N PHE A 113 -12.15 5.48 13.82
CA PHE A 113 -11.87 4.21 14.50
C PHE A 113 -11.29 4.41 15.91
N LYS A 114 -10.58 5.52 16.15
CA LYS A 114 -10.02 5.86 17.47
C LYS A 114 -11.02 6.53 18.39
N ASN A 115 -12.01 7.21 17.81
CA ASN A 115 -12.96 8.07 18.53
C ASN A 115 -14.37 7.47 18.63
N ASN A 116 -14.52 6.15 18.51
CA ASN A 116 -15.80 5.42 18.61
C ASN A 116 -16.91 5.99 17.69
N ARG A 117 -16.54 6.55 16.53
CA ARG A 117 -17.53 7.01 15.55
C ARG A 117 -18.11 5.80 14.83
N LYS A 118 -19.34 5.95 14.33
CA LYS A 118 -20.07 4.85 13.66
C LYS A 118 -19.85 4.78 12.15
N PHE A 119 -19.22 5.80 11.56
CA PHE A 119 -19.14 5.96 10.11
C PHE A 119 -17.81 6.54 9.65
N VAL A 120 -17.36 6.11 8.49
CA VAL A 120 -16.18 6.60 7.76
C VAL A 120 -16.51 6.96 6.32
N GLN A 121 -15.63 7.69 5.64
CA GLN A 121 -15.64 7.80 4.18
C GLN A 121 -14.38 7.16 3.62
N LEU A 122 -14.54 6.27 2.64
CA LEU A 122 -13.42 5.57 2.00
C LEU A 122 -12.79 6.37 0.85
N LYS A 123 -13.49 7.41 0.37
CA LYS A 123 -13.03 8.29 -0.70
C LYS A 123 -13.44 9.73 -0.45
N TYR A 124 -12.53 10.65 -0.73
CA TYR A 124 -12.74 12.09 -0.60
C TYR A 124 -12.44 12.83 -1.90
N PHE A 125 -11.52 12.33 -2.72
CA PHE A 125 -11.02 13.03 -3.88
C PHE A 125 -10.94 12.13 -5.11
N ASP A 126 -11.23 12.70 -6.28
CA ASP A 126 -11.03 12.07 -7.57
C ASP A 126 -9.85 12.74 -8.30
N CYS A 127 -8.75 12.01 -8.42
CA CYS A 127 -7.48 12.53 -8.92
C CYS A 127 -7.50 12.88 -10.42
N ASP A 128 -8.36 12.22 -11.20
CA ASP A 128 -8.45 12.41 -12.65
C ASP A 128 -9.23 13.69 -12.98
N SER A 129 -10.38 13.89 -12.32
CA SER A 129 -11.19 15.10 -12.46
C SER A 129 -10.70 16.29 -11.61
N ASP A 130 -9.74 16.04 -10.71
CA ASP A 130 -9.19 17.00 -9.74
C ASP A 130 -10.25 17.66 -8.86
N LYS A 131 -11.21 16.87 -8.38
CA LYS A 131 -12.36 17.34 -7.59
C LYS A 131 -12.59 16.53 -6.33
N GLU A 132 -13.10 17.20 -5.31
CA GLU A 132 -13.71 16.52 -4.16
C GLU A 132 -14.95 15.74 -4.62
N VAL A 133 -15.17 14.58 -4.00
CA VAL A 133 -16.33 13.75 -4.26
C VAL A 133 -17.08 13.46 -2.97
N PHE A 134 -18.41 13.43 -3.09
CA PHE A 134 -19.29 13.09 -1.98
C PHE A 134 -19.73 11.64 -2.12
N VAL A 135 -19.15 10.76 -1.30
CA VAL A 135 -19.52 9.35 -1.25
C VAL A 135 -20.35 9.03 -0.01
N LYS A 136 -21.20 8.01 -0.14
CA LYS A 136 -21.95 7.45 0.99
C LYS A 136 -20.99 7.02 2.09
N LYS A 137 -21.30 7.40 3.33
CA LYS A 137 -20.52 6.97 4.50
C LYS A 137 -20.71 5.47 4.75
N THR A 138 -19.61 4.78 5.07
CA THR A 138 -19.59 3.35 5.40
C THR A 138 -19.70 3.19 6.90
N ARG A 139 -20.58 2.30 7.36
CA ARG A 139 -20.71 1.97 8.78
C ARG A 139 -19.50 1.17 9.25
N ILE A 140 -19.02 1.45 10.45
CA ILE A 140 -17.95 0.70 11.12
C ILE A 140 -18.42 0.19 12.48
N SER A 141 -17.70 -0.80 13.00
CA SER A 141 -17.92 -1.43 14.29
C SER A 141 -16.58 -1.63 15.03
N PRO A 142 -16.59 -1.95 16.33
CA PRO A 142 -15.37 -2.28 17.07
C PRO A 142 -14.63 -3.52 16.55
N SER A 143 -15.26 -4.37 15.73
CA SER A 143 -14.58 -5.52 15.12
C SER A 143 -14.07 -5.22 13.71
N THR A 144 -14.33 -4.03 13.14
CA THR A 144 -13.92 -3.73 11.76
C THR A 144 -12.40 -3.88 11.58
N ILE A 145 -11.98 -4.58 10.53
CA ILE A 145 -10.59 -4.58 10.05
C ILE A 145 -10.51 -3.63 8.87
N LEU A 146 -9.78 -2.51 9.00
CA LEU A 146 -9.51 -1.59 7.91
C LEU A 146 -8.14 -1.91 7.30
N ILE A 147 -8.11 -2.17 6.00
CA ILE A 147 -6.88 -2.24 5.20
C ILE A 147 -6.71 -0.91 4.47
N VAL A 148 -5.57 -0.27 4.64
CA VAL A 148 -5.18 0.96 3.92
C VAL A 148 -3.96 0.66 3.08
N GLU A 149 -4.07 0.86 1.76
CA GLU A 149 -2.95 0.66 0.85
C GLU A 149 -2.52 1.96 0.16
N GLY A 150 -1.24 2.02 -0.20
CA GLY A 150 -0.67 3.09 -1.01
C GLY A 150 0.72 3.49 -0.56
N ILE A 151 1.21 4.63 -1.03
CA ILE A 151 2.57 5.10 -0.73
C ILE A 151 2.59 5.99 0.53
N PHE A 152 3.76 6.07 1.17
CA PHE A 152 4.04 7.01 2.28
C PHE A 152 3.27 6.74 3.58
N LEU A 153 2.85 5.50 3.81
CA LEU A 153 2.01 5.17 4.98
C LEU A 153 2.82 5.09 6.29
N HIS A 154 4.11 4.74 6.28
CA HIS A 154 4.95 4.69 7.50
C HIS A 154 5.57 6.04 7.89
N ARG A 155 5.09 7.14 7.31
CA ARG A 155 5.55 8.48 7.68
C ARG A 155 5.22 8.83 9.13
N PRO A 156 5.97 9.75 9.79
CA PRO A 156 5.83 10.03 11.22
C PRO A 156 4.40 10.32 11.69
N ASN A 157 3.60 11.01 10.88
CA ASN A 157 2.23 11.40 11.23
C ASN A 157 1.20 10.27 11.11
N LEU A 158 1.53 9.15 10.47
CA LEU A 158 0.63 8.04 10.21
C LEU A 158 1.00 6.75 10.92
N ILE A 159 2.28 6.51 11.20
CA ILE A 159 2.76 5.24 11.78
C ILE A 159 1.99 4.80 13.05
N LYS A 160 1.58 5.77 13.88
CA LYS A 160 0.79 5.53 15.11
C LYS A 160 -0.65 5.05 14.89
N TYR A 161 -1.11 4.97 13.65
CA TYR A 161 -2.44 4.47 13.32
C TYR A 161 -2.45 2.99 12.99
N TRP A 162 -1.30 2.39 12.68
CA TRP A 162 -1.24 1.02 12.18
C TRP A 162 -1.02 0.05 13.33
N ASP A 163 -1.99 -0.86 13.52
CA ASP A 163 -1.84 -1.98 14.44
C ASP A 163 -0.94 -3.04 13.81
N TYR A 164 -1.09 -3.24 12.49
CA TYR A 164 -0.24 -4.12 11.70
C TYR A 164 0.18 -3.45 10.39
N SER A 165 1.38 -3.75 9.89
CA SER A 165 1.78 -3.19 8.61
C SER A 165 2.73 -4.05 7.77
N PHE A 166 2.59 -3.88 6.46
CA PHE A 166 3.38 -4.49 5.42
C PHE A 166 4.15 -3.43 4.65
N PHE A 167 5.38 -3.74 4.27
CA PHE A 167 6.12 -3.00 3.26
C PHE A 167 6.51 -3.91 2.09
N LEU A 168 6.00 -3.60 0.90
CA LEU A 168 6.33 -4.28 -0.34
C LEU A 168 7.54 -3.61 -0.97
N LYS A 169 8.69 -4.27 -0.82
CA LYS A 169 9.97 -3.87 -1.39
C LYS A 169 10.04 -4.31 -2.84
N VAL A 170 10.37 -3.35 -3.71
CA VAL A 170 10.63 -3.55 -5.14
C VAL A 170 11.71 -2.58 -5.55
N ASP A 171 12.69 -3.05 -6.31
CA ASP A 171 13.75 -2.20 -6.85
C ASP A 171 13.19 -1.12 -7.79
N PHE A 172 13.80 0.06 -7.78
CA PHE A 172 13.29 1.19 -8.55
C PHE A 172 13.26 0.94 -10.06
N ASP A 173 14.17 0.13 -10.60
CA ASP A 173 14.18 -0.19 -12.03
C ASP A 173 13.05 -1.16 -12.39
N VAL A 174 12.74 -2.14 -11.52
CA VAL A 174 11.56 -3.01 -11.68
C VAL A 174 10.26 -2.20 -11.57
N ALA A 175 10.19 -1.26 -10.62
CA ALA A 175 9.05 -0.36 -10.50
C ALA A 175 8.90 0.53 -11.75
N LEU A 176 10.00 1.05 -12.32
CA LEU A 176 9.96 1.81 -13.56
C LEU A 176 9.44 0.98 -14.73
N GLU A 177 9.94 -0.24 -14.91
CA GLU A 177 9.47 -1.16 -15.96
C GLU A 177 7.95 -1.40 -15.86
N ARG A 178 7.45 -1.60 -14.64
CA ARG A 178 6.01 -1.75 -14.40
C ARG A 178 5.22 -0.47 -14.70
N ASN A 179 5.74 0.70 -14.36
CA ASN A 179 5.10 1.99 -14.68
C ASN A 179 5.00 2.20 -16.20
N ILE A 180 6.07 1.91 -16.95
CA ILE A 180 6.08 2.02 -18.42
C ILE A 180 4.96 1.16 -19.05
N ASN A 181 4.69 -0.01 -18.45
CA ASN A 181 3.69 -0.94 -18.93
C ASN A 181 2.28 -0.71 -18.36
N ARG A 182 2.11 0.18 -17.38
CA ARG A 182 0.83 0.41 -16.69
C ARG A 182 -0.06 1.35 -17.50
N GLU A 183 -1.26 0.87 -17.87
CA GLU A 183 -2.18 1.61 -18.73
C GLU A 183 -2.60 2.96 -18.16
N THR A 184 -2.78 3.06 -16.84
CA THR A 184 -3.12 4.32 -16.19
C THR A 184 -2.01 5.36 -16.31
N ASP A 185 -0.74 4.97 -16.36
CA ASP A 185 0.37 5.92 -16.56
C ASP A 185 0.45 6.37 -18.01
N LYS A 186 0.23 5.45 -18.96
CA LYS A 186 0.11 5.79 -20.38
C LYS A 186 -1.01 6.81 -20.61
N PHE A 187 -2.16 6.61 -19.96
CA PHE A 187 -3.27 7.53 -20.01
C PHE A 187 -2.96 8.90 -19.36
N ARG A 188 -2.37 8.92 -18.15
CA ARG A 188 -2.18 10.16 -17.37
C ARG A 188 -0.95 10.97 -17.78
N ILE A 189 0.12 10.32 -18.22
CA ILE A 189 1.43 10.94 -18.47
C ILE A 189 1.74 10.99 -19.97
N GLY A 190 1.30 9.99 -20.73
CA GLY A 190 1.49 9.90 -22.17
C GLY A 190 2.53 8.84 -22.56
N ASN A 191 3.45 9.19 -23.46
CA ASN A 191 4.41 8.25 -24.02
C ASN A 191 5.48 7.78 -23.02
N ILE A 192 6.20 6.73 -23.40
CA ILE A 192 7.23 6.07 -22.57
C ILE A 192 8.30 7.07 -22.11
N ASP A 193 8.79 7.94 -22.99
CA ASP A 193 9.83 8.93 -22.64
C ASP A 193 9.36 9.90 -21.56
N LYS A 194 8.10 10.36 -21.63
CA LYS A 194 7.49 11.20 -20.60
C LYS A 194 7.34 10.44 -19.28
N ILE A 195 6.93 9.16 -19.32
CA ILE A 195 6.83 8.32 -18.13
C ILE A 195 8.20 8.17 -17.46
N ILE A 196 9.24 7.82 -18.22
CA ILE A 196 10.62 7.68 -17.73
C ILE A 196 11.11 9.00 -17.12
N SER A 197 10.97 10.10 -17.86
CA SER A 197 11.40 11.43 -17.40
C SER A 197 10.68 11.83 -16.11
N ARG A 198 9.35 11.66 -16.05
CA ARG A 198 8.54 11.93 -14.85
C ARG A 198 8.98 11.07 -13.66
N TYR A 199 9.21 9.79 -13.90
CA TYR A 199 9.61 8.86 -12.85
C TYR A 199 10.97 9.21 -12.26
N ARG A 200 11.97 9.45 -13.12
CA ARG A 200 13.34 9.77 -12.70
C ARG A 200 13.46 11.15 -12.05
N THR A 201 12.63 12.11 -12.46
CA THR A 201 12.69 13.49 -11.93
C THR A 201 11.80 13.74 -10.71
N ARG A 202 10.67 13.01 -10.58
CA ARG A 202 9.70 13.22 -9.49
C ARG A 202 9.53 12.01 -8.58
N TYR A 203 9.17 10.87 -9.16
CA TYR A 203 8.66 9.74 -8.36
C TYR A 203 9.78 9.01 -7.60
N GLN A 204 10.83 8.59 -8.30
CA GLN A 204 11.98 7.93 -7.67
C GLN A 204 12.64 8.81 -6.60
N PRO A 205 13.07 10.06 -6.89
CA PRO A 205 13.70 10.91 -5.88
C PRO A 205 12.76 11.21 -4.71
N GLY A 206 11.45 11.38 -4.93
CA GLY A 206 10.52 11.59 -3.81
C GLY A 206 10.31 10.32 -2.97
N GLN A 207 10.33 9.12 -3.56
CA GLN A 207 10.38 7.86 -2.81
C GLN A 207 11.68 7.72 -2.01
N GLN A 208 12.82 8.15 -2.56
CA GLN A 208 14.10 8.14 -1.83
C GLN A 208 14.07 9.09 -0.63
N LEU A 209 13.48 10.29 -0.78
CA LEU A 209 13.23 11.21 0.34
C LEU A 209 12.40 10.54 1.43
N TYR A 210 11.30 9.89 1.03
CA TYR A 210 10.44 9.14 1.95
C TYR A 210 11.19 8.03 2.70
N ILE A 211 11.91 7.17 1.98
CA ILE A 211 12.64 6.04 2.57
C ILE A 211 13.66 6.54 3.58
N LYS A 212 14.41 7.62 3.25
CA LYS A 212 15.39 8.23 4.14
C LYS A 212 14.75 8.78 5.42
N ASP A 213 13.65 9.51 5.28
CA ASP A 213 12.93 10.17 6.38
C ASP A 213 12.19 9.17 7.28
N SER A 214 11.49 8.22 6.66
CA SER A 214 10.51 7.38 7.35
C SER A 214 10.98 5.96 7.64
N ARG A 215 12.01 5.45 6.95
CA ARG A 215 12.56 4.10 7.12
C ARG A 215 11.47 3.00 7.19
N PRO A 216 10.60 2.89 6.17
CA PRO A 216 9.43 2.03 6.22
C PRO A 216 9.78 0.54 6.42
N GLU A 217 10.85 0.04 5.80
CA GLU A 217 11.32 -1.35 5.98
C GLU A 217 11.66 -1.68 7.45
N GLU A 218 12.26 -0.73 8.16
CA GLU A 218 12.59 -0.88 9.58
C GLU A 218 11.33 -0.90 10.45
N LYS A 219 10.35 -0.06 10.12
CA LYS A 219 9.14 0.16 10.92
C LYS A 219 7.99 -0.81 10.63
N SER A 220 7.98 -1.47 9.48
CA SER A 220 6.93 -2.42 9.12
C SER A 220 7.06 -3.74 9.87
N ASP A 221 5.92 -4.36 10.18
CA ASP A 221 5.89 -5.68 10.83
C ASP A 221 6.34 -6.79 9.87
N ILE A 222 5.97 -6.67 8.59
CA ILE A 222 6.36 -7.61 7.54
C ILE A 222 6.95 -6.85 6.35
N VAL A 223 8.11 -7.31 5.87
CA VAL A 223 8.71 -6.85 4.60
C VAL A 223 8.63 -7.99 3.59
N ILE A 224 8.07 -7.69 2.42
CA ILE A 224 7.93 -8.64 1.31
C ILE A 224 8.71 -8.10 0.13
N ASP A 225 9.69 -8.85 -0.37
CA ASP A 225 10.22 -8.64 -1.71
C ASP A 225 9.16 -9.05 -2.72
N ASN A 226 8.64 -8.07 -3.45
CA ASN A 226 7.63 -8.27 -4.47
C ASN A 226 8.17 -7.94 -5.87
N SER A 227 9.49 -8.04 -6.07
CA SER A 227 10.15 -7.81 -7.37
C SER A 227 9.70 -8.83 -8.40
N ASN A 228 9.46 -10.08 -7.97
CA ASN A 228 8.70 -11.07 -8.71
C ASN A 228 7.34 -11.31 -8.04
N TYR A 229 6.26 -10.76 -8.59
CA TYR A 229 4.93 -10.87 -7.98
C TYR A 229 4.32 -12.29 -8.06
N THR A 230 4.86 -13.19 -8.89
CA THR A 230 4.45 -14.60 -8.90
C THR A 230 5.16 -15.41 -7.82
N LEU A 231 6.27 -14.89 -7.30
CA LEU A 231 7.09 -15.50 -6.27
C LEU A 231 7.52 -14.47 -5.21
N PRO A 232 6.57 -13.87 -4.47
CA PRO A 232 6.93 -12.93 -3.40
C PRO A 232 7.72 -13.65 -2.32
N ILE A 233 8.70 -12.96 -1.72
CA ILE A 233 9.56 -13.52 -0.67
C ILE A 233 9.43 -12.68 0.59
N VAL A 234 9.14 -13.30 1.73
CA VAL A 234 9.14 -12.60 3.02
C VAL A 234 10.58 -12.42 3.49
N ILE A 235 11.03 -11.16 3.59
CA ILE A 235 12.40 -10.80 4.02
C ILE A 235 12.46 -10.62 5.54
N LYS A 236 11.38 -10.09 6.13
CA LYS A 236 11.27 -9.79 7.57
C LYS A 236 9.83 -10.05 8.00
N HIS A 237 9.66 -10.61 9.20
CA HIS A 237 8.33 -10.76 9.79
C HIS A 237 8.36 -10.67 11.32
N ASN A 238 7.30 -10.10 11.89
CA ASN A 238 6.98 -10.14 13.31
C ASN A 238 5.62 -10.84 13.53
N PHE A 239 5.53 -12.14 13.21
CA PHE A 239 4.29 -12.90 13.38
C PHE A 239 3.82 -13.04 14.84
N GLY A 240 4.69 -12.79 15.83
CA GLY A 240 4.39 -12.88 17.26
C GLY A 240 4.26 -11.53 17.99
N LYS A 241 3.90 -10.45 17.28
CA LYS A 241 3.76 -9.11 17.88
C LYS A 241 2.57 -8.99 18.85
N PHE A 242 1.65 -9.96 18.85
CA PHE A 242 0.41 -9.95 19.61
C PHE A 242 0.13 -11.32 20.21
#